data_AF-A0A0J9S630-F1
#
_entry.id   AF-A0A0J9S630-F1
#
_cell.length_a   1.000
_cell.length_b   1.000
_cell.length_c   1.000
_cell.angle_alpha   90.00
_cell.angle_beta   90.00
_cell.angle_gamma   90.00
#
_symmetry.space_group_name_H-M   'P 1'
#
loop_
_entity.id
_entity.type
_entity.pdbx_description
1 polymer ?
#
loop_
_entity_poly.entity_id
_entity_poly.type
_entity_poly.pdbx_seq_one_letter_code
_entity_poly.pdbx_strand_id
1 'polypeptide(L)'
;MRPLNGPTDEVSPSDYERLLASEKNNSAIWVSYIAYHLEKGSLEEARKTAERALKTIDIHKVEEKRNIFFCYINMECTYGDKLREIFKRALLCCNEKKVYIHTMNVLKVNKKYNQLKQLSEEAIKKFHYSKKIWSHYLEIIHSTFKDEAYAHEILLKSLHCLAKRKHLRMVINAARFEYKYANKERGKSYFEKLIQEYPKRSDVWFTYLDIHINSLTKSEIKGKKKKLNLNQLEFVRNIFERFSSCKFKTRVMKMIFTKWLLFEKNHGSVASQKMVQKKAYDYVESLNALA
;
A
#
# COMPACT_ATOMS: atom_id res chain seq x y z
N MET A 1 41.17 -29.76 15.15
CA MET A 1 41.04 -28.98 13.91
C MET A 1 40.36 -27.66 14.25
N ARG A 2 40.87 -26.54 13.72
CA ARG A 2 40.79 -25.17 14.25
C ARG A 2 39.38 -24.65 14.60
N PRO A 3 39.23 -23.87 15.69
CA PRO A 3 38.12 -22.94 15.81
C PRO A 3 38.33 -21.77 14.85
N LEU A 4 37.34 -21.49 14.01
CA LEU A 4 37.26 -20.28 13.19
C LEU A 4 36.89 -19.11 14.10
N ASN A 5 37.89 -18.55 14.79
CA ASN A 5 37.88 -17.16 15.22
C ASN A 5 38.06 -16.30 13.96
N GLY A 6 36.96 -15.79 13.41
CA GLY A 6 36.98 -14.57 12.60
C GLY A 6 36.80 -13.38 13.54
N PRO A 7 37.50 -12.25 13.34
CA PRO A 7 37.15 -11.03 14.06
C PRO A 7 35.73 -10.68 13.61
N THR A 8 34.80 -10.56 14.55
CA THR A 8 33.66 -9.69 14.33
C THR A 8 34.27 -8.31 14.15
N ASP A 9 34.34 -7.82 12.91
CA ASP A 9 34.68 -6.43 12.62
C ASP A 9 33.62 -5.56 13.31
N GLU A 10 33.83 -5.26 14.59
CA GLU A 10 33.03 -4.33 15.35
C GLU A 10 33.26 -2.96 14.73
N VAL A 11 32.35 -2.55 13.84
CA VAL A 11 32.38 -1.22 13.22
C VAL A 11 32.49 -0.18 14.33
N SER A 12 33.58 0.59 14.31
CA SER A 12 33.89 1.57 15.33
C SER A 12 33.29 2.93 14.95
N PRO A 13 33.10 3.86 15.91
CA PRO A 13 32.73 5.24 15.60
C PRO A 13 33.70 5.90 14.62
N SER A 14 34.99 5.54 14.69
CA SER A 14 36.03 6.07 13.79
C SER A 14 35.82 5.68 12.33
N ASP A 15 35.22 4.51 12.06
CA ASP A 15 34.95 4.06 10.70
C ASP A 15 33.83 4.91 10.06
N TYR A 16 32.80 5.25 10.84
CA TYR A 16 31.76 6.16 10.41
C TYR A 16 32.31 7.57 10.17
N GLU A 17 33.16 8.10 11.05
CA GLU A 17 33.77 9.42 10.85
C GLU A 17 34.64 9.46 9.57
N ARG A 18 35.39 8.39 9.28
CA ARG A 18 36.18 8.29 8.05
C ARG A 18 35.30 8.32 6.80
N LEU A 19 34.18 7.61 6.81
CA LEU A 19 33.22 7.60 5.70
C LEU A 19 32.53 8.96 5.53
N LEU A 20 32.19 9.64 6.63
CA LEU A 20 31.57 10.96 6.61
C LEU A 20 32.53 12.05 6.13
N ALA A 21 33.84 11.88 6.31
CA ALA A 21 34.84 12.80 5.78
C ALA A 21 34.81 12.86 4.24
N SER A 22 34.57 11.75 3.55
CA SER A 22 34.43 11.71 2.09
C SER A 22 33.00 12.00 1.62
N GLU A 23 31.98 11.46 2.29
CA GLU A 23 30.59 11.49 1.83
C GLU A 23 29.61 12.13 2.82
N LYS A 24 29.92 13.35 3.30
CA LYS A 24 29.13 14.07 4.30
C LYS A 24 27.64 14.27 4.01
N ASN A 25 27.25 14.23 2.73
CA ASN A 25 25.86 14.42 2.29
C ASN A 25 25.06 13.11 2.22
N ASN A 26 25.69 11.95 2.35
CA ASN A 26 25.04 10.65 2.21
C ASN A 26 24.30 10.29 3.51
N SER A 27 22.96 10.39 3.49
CA SER A 27 22.13 10.11 4.66
C SER A 27 22.19 8.65 5.11
N ALA A 28 22.54 7.70 4.24
CA ALA A 28 22.62 6.29 4.62
C ALA A 28 23.72 6.06 5.67
N ILE A 29 24.88 6.71 5.51
CA ILE A 29 26.01 6.61 6.45
C ILE A 29 25.60 7.18 7.81
N TRP A 30 24.96 8.36 7.81
CA TRP A 30 24.43 8.99 9.02
C TRP A 30 23.38 8.12 9.72
N VAL A 31 22.45 7.52 8.97
CA VAL A 31 21.40 6.64 9.54
C VAL A 31 22.02 5.39 10.16
N SER A 32 23.00 4.77 9.50
CA SER A 32 23.73 3.64 10.09
C SER A 32 24.48 4.03 11.35
N TYR A 33 25.08 5.23 11.37
CA TYR A 33 25.77 5.70 12.56
C TYR A 33 24.82 6.00 13.73
N ILE A 34 23.63 6.55 13.45
CA ILE A 34 22.56 6.71 14.45
C ILE A 34 22.11 5.34 14.98
N ALA A 35 21.89 4.36 14.08
CA ALA A 35 21.47 3.01 14.45
C ALA A 35 22.48 2.33 15.37
N TYR A 36 23.78 2.47 15.08
CA TYR A 36 24.85 1.98 15.95
C TYR A 36 24.75 2.49 17.39
N HIS A 37 24.53 3.80 17.58
CA HIS A 37 24.35 4.38 18.92
C HIS A 37 23.10 3.85 19.61
N LEU A 38 22.01 3.63 18.86
CA LEU A 38 20.78 3.05 19.40
C LEU A 38 20.96 1.58 19.82
N GLU A 39 21.71 0.78 19.05
CA GLU A 39 22.04 -0.61 19.41
C GLU A 39 22.86 -0.69 20.69
N LYS A 40 23.71 0.30 20.95
CA LYS A 40 24.45 0.46 22.21
C LYS A 40 23.63 1.10 23.34
N GLY A 41 22.34 1.35 23.14
CA GLY A 41 21.45 1.95 24.14
C GLY A 41 21.70 3.45 24.40
N SER A 42 22.52 4.11 23.59
CA SER A 42 22.94 5.50 23.78
C SER A 42 22.05 6.46 22.98
N LEU A 43 20.83 6.70 23.46
CA LEU A 43 19.87 7.59 22.79
C LEU A 43 20.41 9.02 22.63
N GLU A 44 21.15 9.54 23.61
CA GLU A 44 21.61 10.94 23.54
C GLU A 44 22.72 11.13 22.51
N GLU A 45 23.58 10.13 22.33
CA GLU A 45 24.59 10.14 21.25
C GLU A 45 23.93 9.98 19.87
N ALA A 46 22.88 9.17 19.77
CA ALA A 46 22.06 9.07 18.57
C ALA A 46 21.41 10.42 18.21
N ARG A 47 20.84 11.15 19.19
CA ARG A 47 20.31 12.51 19.04
C ARG A 47 21.38 13.50 18.58
N LYS A 48 22.54 13.53 19.23
CA LYS A 48 23.67 14.38 18.82
C LYS A 48 24.10 14.10 17.38
N THR A 49 24.17 12.83 17.00
CA THR A 49 24.54 12.40 15.64
C THR A 49 23.51 12.86 14.61
N ALA A 50 22.21 12.72 14.92
CA ALA A 50 21.12 13.20 14.05
C ALA A 50 21.14 14.73 13.89
N GLU A 51 21.34 15.49 14.97
CA GLU A 51 21.47 16.95 14.90
C GLU A 51 22.68 17.38 14.10
N ARG A 52 23.82 16.67 14.25
CA ARG A 52 25.03 16.92 13.46
C ARG A 52 24.75 16.66 11.98
N ALA A 53 24.11 15.55 11.63
CA ALA A 53 23.72 15.23 10.26
C ALA A 53 22.85 16.34 9.64
N LEU A 54 21.84 16.84 10.37
CA LEU A 54 20.94 17.90 9.89
C LEU A 54 21.66 19.24 9.63
N LYS A 55 22.71 19.53 10.40
CA LYS A 55 23.57 20.72 10.22
C LYS A 55 24.58 20.54 9.09
N THR A 56 25.19 19.36 8.98
CA THR A 56 26.27 19.08 8.04
C THR A 56 25.79 18.86 6.61
N ILE A 57 24.66 18.17 6.42
CA ILE A 57 24.11 17.91 5.09
C ILE A 57 23.70 19.24 4.44
N ASP A 58 24.05 19.38 3.17
CA ASP A 58 23.73 20.56 2.38
C ASP A 58 22.22 20.82 2.30
N ILE A 59 21.82 22.10 2.34
CA ILE A 59 20.40 22.50 2.37
C ILE A 59 19.66 22.13 1.07
N HIS A 60 20.36 22.11 -0.07
CA HIS A 60 19.79 21.71 -1.36
C HIS A 60 19.60 20.19 -1.47
N LYS A 61 20.25 19.40 -0.61
CA LYS A 61 20.04 17.94 -0.49
C LYS A 61 18.81 17.61 0.35
N VAL A 62 17.65 18.11 -0.09
CA VAL A 62 16.35 17.98 0.61
C VAL A 62 15.98 16.53 0.88
N GLU A 63 16.32 15.61 -0.03
CA GLU A 63 16.03 14.19 0.15
C GLU A 63 16.86 13.55 1.29
N GLU A 64 18.14 13.91 1.37
CA GLU A 64 19.06 13.43 2.39
C GLU A 64 18.63 13.95 3.77
N LYS A 65 18.32 15.25 3.89
CA LYS A 65 17.78 15.82 5.14
C LYS A 65 16.47 15.17 5.55
N ARG A 66 15.57 14.90 4.59
CA ARG A 66 14.31 14.19 4.85
C ARG A 66 14.56 12.82 5.45
N ASN A 67 15.53 12.07 4.91
CA ASN A 67 15.86 10.74 5.43
C ASN A 67 16.36 10.81 6.88
N ILE A 68 17.18 11.81 7.22
CA ILE A 68 17.60 12.04 8.62
C ILE A 68 16.40 12.38 9.50
N PHE A 69 15.52 13.30 9.11
CA PHE A 69 14.31 13.58 9.89
C PHE A 69 13.43 12.35 10.08
N PHE A 70 13.30 11.50 9.06
CA PHE A 70 12.51 10.27 9.15
C PHE A 70 13.15 9.27 10.12
N CYS A 71 14.46 9.11 10.09
CA CYS A 71 15.21 8.33 11.08
C CYS A 71 15.04 8.90 12.50
N TYR A 72 15.14 10.22 12.65
CA TYR A 72 14.96 10.91 13.93
C TYR A 72 13.55 10.70 14.50
N ILE A 73 12.51 10.85 13.67
CA ILE A 73 11.12 10.55 14.05
C ILE A 73 10.96 9.08 14.47
N ASN A 74 11.61 8.14 13.77
CA ASN A 74 11.57 6.72 14.16
C ASN A 74 12.14 6.51 15.55
N MET A 75 13.35 7.01 15.81
CA MET A 75 14.01 6.79 17.10
C MET A 75 13.29 7.48 18.26
N GLU A 76 12.80 8.71 18.08
CA GLU A 76 12.02 9.40 19.12
C GLU A 76 10.68 8.73 19.36
N CYS A 77 10.05 8.16 18.34
CA CYS A 77 8.81 7.42 18.55
C CYS A 77 9.05 6.11 19.31
N THR A 78 10.16 5.42 19.05
CA THR A 78 10.42 4.10 19.64
C THR A 78 11.04 4.20 21.03
N TYR A 79 12.04 5.05 21.21
CA TYR A 79 12.89 5.09 22.42
C TYR A 79 12.80 6.41 23.20
N GLY A 80 12.32 7.48 22.57
CA GLY A 80 12.36 8.82 23.13
C GLY A 80 10.99 9.42 23.44
N ASP A 81 11.02 10.72 23.69
CA ASP A 81 9.93 11.56 24.18
C ASP A 81 9.77 12.86 23.35
N LYS A 82 10.75 13.22 22.50
CA LYS A 82 10.78 14.47 21.73
C LYS A 82 10.09 14.38 20.37
N LEU A 83 9.28 13.35 20.16
CA LEU A 83 8.61 13.08 18.87
C LEU A 83 7.87 14.30 18.31
N ARG A 84 7.11 15.02 19.16
CA ARG A 84 6.33 16.18 18.73
C ARG A 84 7.20 17.35 18.26
N GLU A 85 8.34 17.57 18.92
CA GLU A 85 9.27 18.64 18.58
C GLU A 85 9.94 18.36 17.23
N ILE A 86 10.47 17.14 17.06
CA ILE A 86 11.11 16.71 15.82
C ILE A 86 10.10 16.68 14.67
N PHE A 87 8.86 16.24 14.93
CA PHE A 87 7.79 16.29 13.94
C PHE A 87 7.53 17.72 13.45
N LYS A 88 7.37 18.69 14.36
CA LYS A 88 7.16 20.11 13.99
C LYS A 88 8.34 20.66 13.18
N ARG A 89 9.59 20.34 13.58
CA ARG A 89 10.79 20.75 12.83
C ARG A 89 10.83 20.13 11.43
N ALA A 90 10.48 18.85 11.30
CA ALA A 90 10.44 18.17 10.01
C ALA A 90 9.39 18.79 9.06
N LEU A 91 8.26 19.28 9.58
CA LEU A 91 7.25 19.96 8.76
C LEU A 91 7.77 21.26 8.11
N LEU A 92 8.70 21.97 8.77
CA LEU A 92 9.26 23.23 8.25
C LEU A 92 10.26 22.99 7.12
N CYS A 93 11.01 21.89 7.18
CA CYS A 93 12.11 21.63 6.26
C CYS A 93 11.76 20.67 5.11
N CYS A 94 10.71 19.86 5.29
CA CYS A 94 10.34 18.79 4.36
C CYS A 94 8.92 18.97 3.83
N ASN A 95 8.57 18.20 2.79
CA ASN A 95 7.19 18.14 2.33
C ASN A 95 6.27 17.62 3.45
N GLU A 96 5.43 18.50 3.99
CA GLU A 96 4.58 18.21 5.15
C GLU A 96 3.80 16.91 5.00
N LYS A 97 3.15 16.69 3.86
CA LYS A 97 2.36 15.49 3.60
C LYS A 97 3.19 14.20 3.69
N LYS A 98 4.44 14.21 3.23
CA LYS A 98 5.34 13.05 3.38
C LYS A 98 5.67 12.82 4.86
N VAL A 99 5.91 13.88 5.63
CA VAL A 99 6.18 13.81 7.08
C VAL A 99 4.98 13.23 7.83
N TYR A 100 3.75 13.75 7.62
CA TYR A 100 2.54 13.20 8.25
C TYR A 100 2.37 11.70 7.96
N ILE A 101 2.48 11.28 6.69
CA ILE A 101 2.35 9.87 6.31
C ILE A 101 3.45 9.02 6.98
N HIS A 102 4.70 9.50 7.02
CA HIS A 102 5.79 8.78 7.68
C HIS A 102 5.50 8.63 9.18
N THR A 103 5.21 9.72 9.89
CA THR A 103 4.91 9.69 11.32
C THR A 103 3.70 8.83 11.65
N MET A 104 2.64 8.83 10.83
CA MET A 104 1.49 7.93 10.99
C MET A 104 1.91 6.46 10.91
N ASN A 105 2.76 6.09 9.94
CA ASN A 105 3.27 4.72 9.84
C ASN A 105 4.13 4.33 11.05
N VAL A 106 4.98 5.23 11.52
CA VAL A 106 5.85 5.00 12.68
C VAL A 106 5.03 4.81 13.95
N LEU A 107 4.03 5.66 14.19
CA LEU A 107 3.09 5.52 15.31
C LEU A 107 2.30 4.21 15.24
N LYS A 108 1.92 3.78 14.04
CA LYS A 108 1.27 2.48 13.80
C LYS A 108 2.17 1.31 14.17
N VAL A 109 3.43 1.30 13.72
CA VAL A 109 4.41 0.26 14.05
C VAL A 109 4.66 0.19 15.55
N ASN A 110 4.82 1.34 16.20
CA ASN A 110 5.03 1.47 17.64
C ASN A 110 3.74 1.33 18.48
N LYS A 111 2.61 0.94 17.88
CA LYS A 111 1.31 0.71 18.54
C LYS A 111 0.79 1.91 19.36
N LYS A 112 1.21 3.14 19.05
CA LYS A 112 0.75 4.38 19.71
C LYS A 112 -0.59 4.86 19.12
N TYR A 113 -1.65 4.06 19.31
CA TYR A 113 -2.92 4.23 18.59
C TYR A 113 -3.67 5.54 18.87
N ASN A 114 -3.62 6.04 20.11
CA ASN A 114 -4.30 7.30 20.47
C ASN A 114 -3.68 8.49 19.71
N GLN A 115 -2.34 8.58 19.71
CA GLN A 115 -1.62 9.61 18.95
C GLN A 115 -1.81 9.44 17.45
N LEU A 116 -1.85 8.19 16.96
CA LEU A 116 -2.12 7.89 15.55
C LEU A 116 -3.48 8.41 15.10
N LYS A 117 -4.54 8.19 15.89
CA LYS A 117 -5.89 8.66 15.57
C LYS A 117 -5.92 10.19 15.51
N GLN A 118 -5.38 10.87 16.52
CA GLN A 118 -5.29 12.33 16.57
C GLN A 118 -4.54 12.91 15.37
N LEU A 119 -3.35 12.38 15.06
CA LEU A 119 -2.54 12.85 13.94
C LEU A 119 -3.24 12.60 12.59
N SER A 120 -3.97 11.49 12.47
CA SER A 120 -4.71 11.17 11.25
C SER A 120 -5.89 12.13 11.03
N GLU A 121 -6.62 12.46 12.10
CA GLU A 121 -7.71 13.43 12.07
C GLU A 121 -7.21 14.85 11.74
N GLU A 122 -6.06 15.24 12.29
CA GLU A 122 -5.37 16.48 11.92
C GLU A 122 -4.97 16.48 10.44
N ALA A 123 -4.40 15.37 9.95
CA ALA A 123 -3.96 15.23 8.57
C ALA A 123 -5.12 15.33 7.56
N ILE A 124 -6.27 14.71 7.84
CA ILE A 124 -7.44 14.82 6.94
C ILE A 124 -8.05 16.21 6.95
N LYS A 125 -8.00 16.94 8.08
CA LYS A 125 -8.45 18.34 8.15
C LYS A 125 -7.53 19.25 7.35
N LYS A 126 -6.21 19.14 7.55
CA LYS A 126 -5.22 19.96 6.85
C LYS A 126 -5.13 19.66 5.35
N PHE A 127 -5.21 18.39 4.98
CA PHE A 127 -5.06 17.94 3.59
C PHE A 127 -6.34 17.32 3.03
N HIS A 128 -7.49 17.93 3.31
CA HIS A 128 -8.79 17.37 2.93
C HIS A 128 -8.97 17.16 1.41
N TYR A 129 -8.25 17.87 0.54
CA TYR A 129 -8.25 17.64 -0.91
C TYR A 129 -7.38 16.45 -1.36
N SER A 130 -6.58 15.87 -0.47
CA SER A 130 -5.58 14.84 -0.77
C SER A 130 -6.12 13.43 -0.59
N LYS A 131 -6.53 12.80 -1.70
CA LYS A 131 -6.93 11.38 -1.74
C LYS A 131 -5.91 10.45 -1.06
N LYS A 132 -4.61 10.73 -1.20
CA LYS A 132 -3.54 9.88 -0.63
C LYS A 132 -3.62 9.82 0.90
N ILE A 133 -3.99 10.92 1.57
CA ILE A 133 -4.12 10.95 3.03
C ILE A 133 -5.38 10.23 3.47
N TRP A 134 -6.52 10.50 2.81
CA TRP A 134 -7.76 9.75 3.07
C TRP A 134 -7.60 8.25 2.88
N SER A 135 -6.97 7.82 1.78
CA SER A 135 -6.70 6.38 1.54
C SER A 135 -5.78 5.79 2.59
N HIS A 136 -4.78 6.54 3.05
CA HIS A 136 -3.85 6.06 4.07
C HIS A 136 -4.52 5.95 5.45
N TYR A 137 -5.34 6.93 5.83
CA TYR A 137 -6.11 6.85 7.06
C TYR A 137 -7.13 5.71 7.04
N LEU A 138 -7.83 5.53 5.91
CA LEU A 138 -8.75 4.42 5.73
C LEU A 138 -8.04 3.07 5.85
N GLU A 139 -6.85 2.92 5.27
CA GLU A 139 -6.01 1.73 5.44
C GLU A 139 -5.68 1.47 6.92
N ILE A 140 -5.32 2.52 7.68
CA ILE A 140 -5.04 2.42 9.11
C ILE A 140 -6.28 1.98 9.90
N ILE A 141 -7.47 2.51 9.59
CA ILE A 141 -8.71 2.11 10.26
C ILE A 141 -8.97 0.63 10.04
N HIS A 142 -8.94 0.16 8.80
CA HIS A 142 -9.18 -1.26 8.51
C HIS A 142 -8.09 -2.18 9.11
N SER A 143 -6.81 -1.81 9.02
CA SER A 143 -5.72 -2.69 9.40
C SER A 143 -5.39 -2.68 10.89
N THR A 144 -5.59 -1.56 11.57
CA THR A 144 -5.17 -1.35 12.96
C THR A 144 -6.35 -1.31 13.91
N PHE A 145 -7.35 -0.46 13.63
CA PHE A 145 -8.48 -0.27 14.53
C PHE A 145 -9.59 -1.33 14.32
N LYS A 146 -9.69 -1.89 13.10
CA LYS A 146 -10.73 -2.87 12.70
C LYS A 146 -12.16 -2.37 12.94
N ASP A 147 -12.35 -1.06 12.94
CA ASP A 147 -13.66 -0.43 13.09
C ASP A 147 -14.27 -0.21 11.70
N GLU A 148 -15.15 -1.12 11.31
CA GLU A 148 -15.73 -1.12 9.98
C GLU A 148 -16.79 -0.01 9.80
N ALA A 149 -17.52 0.33 10.86
CA ALA A 149 -18.53 1.39 10.82
C ALA A 149 -17.84 2.75 10.63
N TYR A 150 -16.81 3.01 11.42
CA TYR A 150 -16.02 4.23 11.30
C TYR A 150 -15.26 4.31 9.97
N ALA A 151 -14.77 3.18 9.44
CA ALA A 151 -14.17 3.14 8.10
C ALA A 151 -15.14 3.60 7.02
N HIS A 152 -16.41 3.17 7.09
CA HIS A 152 -17.45 3.61 6.17
C HIS A 152 -17.74 5.12 6.31
N GLU A 153 -17.84 5.63 7.54
CA GLU A 153 -18.01 7.07 7.78
C GLU A 153 -16.85 7.90 7.20
N ILE A 154 -15.61 7.46 7.38
CA ILE A 154 -14.44 8.13 6.83
C ILE A 154 -14.44 8.09 5.30
N LEU A 155 -14.89 6.99 4.70
CA LEU A 155 -15.11 6.93 3.26
C LEU A 155 -16.11 8.00 2.81
N LEU A 156 -17.28 8.09 3.45
CA LEU A 156 -18.30 9.10 3.12
C LEU A 156 -17.77 10.53 3.28
N LYS A 157 -17.09 10.83 4.39
CA LYS A 157 -16.43 12.13 4.63
C LYS A 157 -15.40 12.44 3.53
N SER A 158 -14.63 11.45 3.11
CA SER A 158 -13.65 11.63 2.03
C SER A 158 -14.33 11.98 0.70
N LEU A 159 -15.48 11.38 0.39
CA LEU A 159 -16.23 11.67 -0.83
C LEU A 159 -16.83 13.08 -0.80
N HIS A 160 -17.26 13.55 0.37
CA HIS A 160 -17.73 14.93 0.53
C HIS A 160 -16.60 15.95 0.32
N CYS A 161 -15.39 15.71 0.84
CA CYS A 161 -14.27 16.65 0.73
C CYS A 161 -13.51 16.58 -0.60
N LEU A 162 -13.52 15.43 -1.28
CA LEU A 162 -12.75 15.22 -2.51
C LEU A 162 -13.56 15.62 -3.75
N ALA A 163 -12.87 16.14 -4.77
CA ALA A 163 -13.49 16.38 -6.08
C ALA A 163 -13.97 15.07 -6.74
N LYS A 164 -15.09 15.13 -7.46
CA LYS A 164 -15.74 13.98 -8.13
C LYS A 164 -14.78 13.07 -8.93
N ARG A 165 -13.82 13.66 -9.65
CA ARG A 165 -12.79 12.91 -10.40
C ARG A 165 -11.94 11.93 -9.55
N LYS A 166 -11.87 12.14 -8.23
CA LYS A 166 -11.11 11.29 -7.28
C LYS A 166 -11.99 10.22 -6.62
N HIS A 167 -13.32 10.34 -6.69
CA HIS A 167 -14.28 9.46 -6.00
C HIS A 167 -14.12 8.00 -6.40
N LEU A 168 -14.15 7.71 -7.71
CA LEU A 168 -14.02 6.34 -8.21
C LEU A 168 -12.77 5.64 -7.64
N ARG A 169 -11.61 6.31 -7.69
CA ARG A 169 -10.36 5.74 -7.20
C ARG A 169 -10.35 5.59 -5.68
N MET A 170 -11.08 6.45 -4.96
CA MET A 170 -11.23 6.35 -3.50
C MET A 170 -12.10 5.15 -3.12
N VAL A 171 -13.24 4.95 -3.78
CA VAL A 171 -14.13 3.78 -3.55
C VAL A 171 -13.41 2.48 -3.90
N ILE A 172 -12.65 2.44 -5.01
CA ILE A 172 -11.82 1.27 -5.35
C ILE A 172 -10.79 0.98 -4.24
N ASN A 173 -10.17 2.01 -3.66
CA ASN A 173 -9.24 1.83 -2.55
C ASN A 173 -9.95 1.29 -1.29
N ALA A 174 -11.14 1.81 -0.97
CA ALA A 174 -11.95 1.29 0.13
C ALA A 174 -12.29 -0.19 -0.06
N ALA A 175 -12.80 -0.56 -1.24
CA ALA A 175 -13.10 -1.95 -1.57
C ALA A 175 -11.85 -2.85 -1.46
N ARG A 176 -10.68 -2.38 -1.93
CA ARG A 176 -9.40 -3.09 -1.77
C ARG A 176 -9.05 -3.34 -0.30
N PHE A 177 -9.31 -2.39 0.59
CA PHE A 177 -9.02 -2.54 2.01
C PHE A 177 -9.99 -3.51 2.69
N GLU A 178 -11.28 -3.47 2.35
CA GLU A 178 -12.27 -4.45 2.80
C GLU A 178 -11.84 -5.89 2.47
N TYR A 179 -11.42 -6.12 1.22
CA TYR A 179 -10.93 -7.42 0.78
C TYR A 179 -9.68 -7.90 1.53
N LYS A 180 -8.83 -6.97 1.99
CA LYS A 180 -7.53 -7.28 2.58
C LYS A 180 -7.61 -7.47 4.10
N TYR A 181 -8.46 -6.71 4.79
CA TYR A 181 -8.40 -6.56 6.25
C TYR A 181 -9.72 -6.85 6.97
N ALA A 182 -10.86 -6.77 6.29
CA ALA A 182 -12.18 -6.81 6.90
C ALA A 182 -13.10 -7.80 6.16
N ASN A 183 -14.31 -7.39 5.79
CA ASN A 183 -15.30 -8.27 5.19
C ASN A 183 -15.27 -8.24 3.64
N LYS A 184 -14.94 -9.40 3.05
CA LYS A 184 -14.92 -9.60 1.59
C LYS A 184 -16.28 -9.34 0.94
N GLU A 185 -17.39 -9.59 1.62
CA GLU A 185 -18.74 -9.35 1.09
C GLU A 185 -19.02 -7.86 0.93
N ARG A 186 -18.60 -7.02 1.88
CA ARG A 186 -18.69 -5.56 1.70
C ARG A 186 -17.81 -5.08 0.56
N GLY A 187 -16.60 -5.65 0.43
CA GLY A 187 -15.74 -5.44 -0.72
C GLY A 187 -16.45 -5.77 -2.05
N LYS A 188 -17.17 -6.90 -2.12
CA LYS A 188 -18.00 -7.26 -3.28
C LYS A 188 -19.09 -6.22 -3.52
N SER A 189 -19.85 -5.86 -2.48
CA SER A 189 -20.93 -4.87 -2.59
C SER A 189 -20.45 -3.52 -3.12
N TYR A 190 -19.26 -3.05 -2.73
CA TYR A 190 -18.68 -1.84 -3.30
C TYR A 190 -18.39 -2.00 -4.81
N PHE A 191 -17.78 -3.11 -5.24
CA PHE A 191 -17.51 -3.32 -6.66
C PHE A 191 -18.78 -3.54 -7.49
N GLU A 192 -19.78 -4.23 -6.96
CA GLU A 192 -21.06 -4.41 -7.63
C GLU A 192 -21.75 -3.07 -7.85
N LYS A 193 -21.76 -2.19 -6.85
CA LYS A 193 -22.24 -0.79 -7.01
C LYS A 193 -21.43 -0.03 -8.07
N LEU A 194 -20.10 -0.15 -8.04
CA LEU A 194 -19.24 0.50 -9.04
C LEU A 194 -19.50 0.00 -10.47
N ILE A 195 -19.78 -1.29 -10.64
CA ILE A 195 -20.10 -1.89 -11.94
C ILE A 195 -21.48 -1.43 -12.42
N GLN A 196 -22.46 -1.31 -11.53
CA GLN A 196 -23.79 -0.77 -11.84
C GLN A 196 -23.72 0.70 -12.27
N GLU A 197 -22.92 1.53 -11.58
CA GLU A 197 -22.74 2.94 -11.92
C GLU A 197 -21.88 3.15 -13.18
N TYR A 198 -20.82 2.34 -13.37
CA TYR A 198 -19.84 2.51 -14.44
C TYR A 198 -19.65 1.22 -15.27
N PRO A 199 -20.70 0.68 -15.91
CA PRO A 199 -20.63 -0.61 -16.61
C PRO A 199 -19.64 -0.60 -17.79
N LYS A 200 -19.46 0.55 -18.44
CA LYS A 200 -18.54 0.73 -19.58
C LYS A 200 -17.07 0.94 -19.20
N ARG A 201 -16.72 0.97 -17.90
CA ARG A 201 -15.34 1.15 -17.43
C ARG A 201 -14.64 -0.19 -17.22
N SER A 202 -13.94 -0.66 -18.24
CA SER A 202 -13.23 -1.95 -18.18
C SER A 202 -12.20 -2.04 -17.05
N ASP A 203 -11.58 -0.92 -16.65
CA ASP A 203 -10.60 -0.87 -15.56
C ASP A 203 -11.19 -1.27 -14.19
N VAL A 204 -12.46 -0.93 -13.94
CA VAL A 204 -13.19 -1.31 -12.71
C VAL A 204 -13.37 -2.81 -12.65
N TRP A 205 -13.84 -3.42 -13.75
CA TRP A 205 -14.03 -4.86 -13.87
C TRP A 205 -12.73 -5.65 -13.71
N PHE A 206 -11.66 -5.24 -14.41
CA PHE A 206 -10.36 -5.89 -14.27
C PHE A 206 -9.87 -5.82 -12.82
N THR A 207 -9.98 -4.66 -12.20
CA THR A 207 -9.61 -4.46 -10.80
C THR A 207 -10.43 -5.35 -9.87
N TYR A 208 -11.73 -5.47 -10.10
CA TYR A 208 -12.62 -6.33 -9.32
C TYR A 208 -12.20 -7.80 -9.41
N LEU A 209 -12.03 -8.31 -10.62
CA LEU A 209 -11.57 -9.69 -10.88
C LEU A 209 -10.21 -9.95 -10.24
N ASP A 210 -9.23 -9.05 -10.42
CA ASP A 210 -7.90 -9.21 -9.83
C ASP A 210 -7.96 -9.29 -8.31
N ILE A 211 -8.68 -8.37 -7.67
CA ILE A 211 -8.78 -8.35 -6.21
C ILE A 211 -9.52 -9.58 -5.73
N HIS A 212 -10.61 -9.97 -6.39
CA HIS A 212 -11.40 -11.10 -5.95
C HIS A 212 -10.63 -12.40 -6.10
N ILE A 213 -10.05 -12.68 -7.27
CA ILE A 213 -9.22 -13.88 -7.51
C ILE A 213 -8.04 -13.91 -6.53
N ASN A 214 -7.30 -12.80 -6.39
CA ASN A 214 -6.20 -12.72 -5.43
C ASN A 214 -6.66 -12.96 -3.98
N SER A 215 -7.85 -12.52 -3.60
CA SER A 215 -8.39 -12.76 -2.25
C SER A 215 -8.74 -14.22 -1.98
N LEU A 216 -8.94 -15.01 -3.03
CA LEU A 216 -9.21 -16.44 -2.95
C LEU A 216 -7.91 -17.26 -2.98
N THR A 217 -6.92 -16.82 -3.75
CA THR A 217 -5.63 -17.50 -3.95
C THR A 217 -4.56 -17.11 -2.93
N LYS A 218 -4.58 -15.92 -2.30
CA LYS A 218 -3.54 -15.45 -1.36
C LYS A 218 -3.23 -16.36 -0.15
N SER A 219 -4.06 -17.34 0.14
CA SER A 219 -3.78 -18.39 1.13
C SER A 219 -2.75 -19.42 0.65
N GLU A 220 -2.25 -19.30 -0.58
CA GLU A 220 -1.22 -20.15 -1.24
C GLU A 220 0.21 -19.99 -0.64
N ILE A 221 0.33 -19.54 0.62
CA ILE A 221 1.61 -19.53 1.32
C ILE A 221 1.94 -21.00 1.64
N LYS A 222 2.87 -21.56 0.85
CA LYS A 222 3.45 -22.94 0.89
C LYS A 222 2.88 -23.94 -0.12
N GLY A 223 3.00 -23.65 -1.42
CA GLY A 223 3.20 -24.65 -2.48
C GLY A 223 2.05 -25.63 -2.78
N LYS A 224 0.95 -25.60 -2.02
CA LYS A 224 -0.27 -26.37 -2.32
C LYS A 224 -1.31 -25.44 -2.92
N LYS A 225 -1.66 -25.67 -4.19
CA LYS A 225 -2.77 -25.01 -4.87
C LYS A 225 -4.04 -25.19 -4.02
N LYS A 226 -4.60 -24.10 -3.50
CA LYS A 226 -5.87 -24.18 -2.78
C LYS A 226 -6.95 -24.52 -3.80
N LYS A 227 -7.55 -25.71 -3.68
CA LYS A 227 -8.71 -26.08 -4.48
C LYS A 227 -9.85 -25.13 -4.12
N LEU A 228 -10.27 -24.31 -5.06
CA LEU A 228 -11.41 -23.41 -4.90
C LEU A 228 -12.69 -24.25 -4.79
N ASN A 229 -13.61 -23.79 -3.95
CA ASN A 229 -14.94 -24.41 -3.88
C ASN A 229 -15.74 -24.04 -5.13
N LEU A 230 -16.70 -24.89 -5.51
CA LEU A 230 -17.54 -24.68 -6.70
C LEU A 230 -18.21 -23.30 -6.70
N ASN A 231 -18.80 -22.88 -5.58
CA ASN A 231 -19.45 -21.57 -5.46
C ASN A 231 -18.48 -20.38 -5.72
N GLN A 232 -17.20 -20.54 -5.37
CA GLN A 232 -16.19 -19.50 -5.62
C GLN A 232 -15.78 -19.43 -7.09
N LEU A 233 -15.66 -20.59 -7.74
CA LEU A 233 -15.41 -20.69 -9.17
C LEU A 233 -16.58 -20.12 -9.97
N GLU A 234 -17.81 -20.49 -9.63
CA GLU A 234 -19.04 -20.01 -10.26
C GLU A 234 -19.20 -18.50 -10.12
N PHE A 235 -18.89 -17.94 -8.94
CA PHE A 235 -18.94 -16.49 -8.75
C PHE A 235 -17.96 -15.75 -9.67
N VAL A 236 -16.72 -16.22 -9.79
CA VAL A 236 -15.73 -15.63 -10.70
C VAL A 236 -16.17 -15.77 -12.17
N ARG A 237 -16.69 -16.94 -12.54
CA ARG A 237 -17.24 -17.20 -13.89
C ARG A 237 -18.40 -16.27 -14.21
N ASN A 238 -19.32 -16.04 -13.27
CA ASN A 238 -20.43 -15.12 -13.45
C ASN A 238 -19.93 -13.68 -13.71
N ILE A 239 -18.89 -13.22 -13.02
CA ILE A 239 -18.29 -11.90 -13.30
C ILE A 239 -17.70 -11.86 -14.73
N PHE A 240 -17.01 -12.92 -15.17
CA PHE A 240 -16.52 -13.01 -16.54
C PHE A 240 -17.64 -13.04 -17.59
N GLU A 241 -18.73 -13.76 -17.32
CA GLU A 241 -19.90 -13.82 -18.19
C GLU A 241 -20.58 -12.45 -18.31
N ARG A 242 -20.82 -11.78 -17.19
CA ARG A 242 -21.36 -10.41 -17.16
C ARG A 242 -20.44 -9.40 -17.85
N PHE A 243 -19.13 -9.57 -17.73
CA PHE A 243 -18.19 -8.75 -18.49
C PHE A 243 -18.32 -9.01 -19.99
N SER A 244 -18.44 -10.28 -20.40
CA SER A 244 -18.50 -10.65 -21.81
C SER A 244 -19.80 -10.21 -22.50
N SER A 245 -20.90 -10.07 -21.75
CA SER A 245 -22.16 -9.51 -22.27
C SER A 245 -22.11 -7.99 -22.46
N CYS A 246 -21.15 -7.31 -21.83
CA CYS A 246 -20.95 -5.88 -22.03
C CYS A 246 -20.20 -5.62 -23.35
N LYS A 247 -20.71 -4.66 -24.14
CA LYS A 247 -20.07 -4.26 -25.40
C LYS A 247 -18.78 -3.45 -25.15
N PHE A 248 -17.63 -4.11 -25.22
CA PHE A 248 -16.30 -3.48 -25.12
C PHE A 248 -15.54 -3.51 -26.46
N LYS A 249 -14.45 -2.74 -26.55
CA LYS A 249 -13.53 -2.76 -27.70
C LYS A 249 -12.85 -4.14 -27.82
N THR A 250 -12.56 -4.57 -29.04
CA THR A 250 -11.93 -5.87 -29.36
C THR A 250 -10.67 -6.15 -28.54
N ARG A 251 -9.78 -5.16 -28.37
CA ARG A 251 -8.57 -5.26 -27.55
C ARG A 251 -8.89 -5.63 -26.10
N VAL A 252 -9.92 -5.03 -25.51
CA VAL A 252 -10.34 -5.28 -24.12
C VAL A 252 -10.95 -6.68 -24.00
N MET A 253 -11.75 -7.09 -24.98
CA MET A 253 -12.35 -8.42 -25.02
C MET A 253 -11.30 -9.53 -25.19
N LYS A 254 -10.27 -9.31 -26.01
CA LYS A 254 -9.13 -10.24 -26.09
C LYS A 254 -8.42 -10.40 -24.74
N MET A 255 -8.21 -9.29 -24.02
CA MET A 255 -7.59 -9.32 -22.69
C MET A 255 -8.43 -10.08 -21.66
N ILE A 256 -9.76 -9.90 -21.65
CA ILE A 256 -10.62 -10.62 -20.70
C ILE A 256 -10.66 -12.12 -21.01
N PHE A 257 -10.80 -12.53 -22.28
CA PHE A 257 -10.84 -13.96 -22.63
C PHE A 257 -9.51 -14.65 -22.32
N THR A 258 -8.39 -13.96 -22.55
CA THR A 258 -7.06 -14.49 -22.18
C THR A 258 -6.95 -14.68 -20.66
N LYS A 259 -7.46 -13.71 -19.88
CA LYS A 259 -7.49 -13.80 -18.41
C LYS A 259 -8.41 -14.90 -17.90
N TRP A 260 -9.59 -15.06 -18.50
CA TRP A 260 -10.53 -16.12 -18.15
C TRP A 260 -9.94 -17.50 -18.46
N LEU A 261 -9.32 -17.66 -19.63
CA LEU A 261 -8.64 -18.91 -19.98
C LEU A 261 -7.50 -19.24 -19.01
N LEU A 262 -6.70 -18.24 -18.61
CA LEU A 262 -5.66 -18.42 -17.59
C LEU A 262 -6.24 -18.86 -16.24
N PHE A 263 -7.36 -18.28 -15.82
CA PHE A 263 -8.06 -18.68 -14.61
C PHE A 263 -8.54 -20.14 -14.67
N GLU A 264 -9.19 -20.55 -15.77
CA GLU A 264 -9.65 -21.94 -15.94
C GLU A 264 -8.50 -22.95 -16.10
N LYS A 265 -7.34 -22.52 -16.63
CA LYS A 265 -6.12 -23.35 -16.64
C LYS A 265 -5.58 -23.61 -15.24
N ASN A 266 -5.67 -22.62 -14.35
CA ASN A 266 -5.13 -22.72 -13.01
C ASN A 266 -6.07 -23.46 -12.05
N HIS A 267 -7.39 -23.28 -12.21
CA HIS A 267 -8.38 -23.70 -11.22
C HIS A 267 -9.58 -24.46 -11.78
N GLY A 268 -9.75 -24.49 -13.10
CA GLY A 268 -10.89 -25.11 -13.78
C GLY A 268 -10.59 -26.51 -14.33
N SER A 269 -11.46 -26.96 -15.23
CA SER A 269 -11.35 -28.21 -15.98
C SER A 269 -11.05 -27.95 -17.47
N VAL A 270 -10.65 -29.01 -18.18
CA VAL A 270 -10.47 -28.97 -19.64
C VAL A 270 -11.77 -28.58 -20.36
N ALA A 271 -12.93 -29.00 -19.84
CA ALA A 271 -14.22 -28.64 -20.39
C ALA A 271 -14.51 -27.13 -20.26
N SER A 272 -14.24 -26.52 -19.10
CA SER A 272 -14.38 -25.08 -18.93
C SER A 272 -13.42 -24.26 -19.79
N GLN A 273 -12.19 -24.76 -20.02
CA GLN A 273 -11.25 -24.10 -20.94
C GLN A 273 -11.77 -24.09 -22.38
N LYS A 274 -12.30 -25.23 -22.87
CA LYS A 274 -12.92 -25.33 -24.19
C LYS A 274 -14.14 -24.41 -24.32
N MET A 275 -14.96 -24.30 -23.27
CA MET A 275 -16.11 -23.39 -23.24
C MET A 275 -15.67 -21.92 -23.41
N VAL A 276 -14.61 -21.50 -22.71
CA VAL A 276 -14.08 -20.12 -22.85
C VAL A 276 -13.50 -19.88 -24.24
N GLN A 277 -12.80 -20.87 -24.81
CA GLN A 277 -12.28 -20.78 -26.19
C GLN A 277 -13.42 -20.65 -27.21
N LYS A 278 -14.48 -21.45 -27.07
CA LYS A 278 -15.67 -21.36 -27.93
C LYS A 278 -16.31 -19.98 -27.82
N LYS A 279 -16.56 -19.48 -26.61
CA LYS A 279 -17.12 -18.12 -26.40
C LYS A 279 -16.26 -17.01 -27.01
N ALA A 280 -14.93 -17.15 -26.95
CA ALA A 280 -14.03 -16.20 -27.58
C ALA A 280 -14.09 -16.25 -29.12
N TYR A 281 -14.24 -17.45 -29.68
CA TYR A 281 -14.40 -17.67 -31.11
C TYR A 281 -15.74 -17.11 -31.62
N ASP A 282 -16.85 -17.47 -30.96
CA ASP A 282 -18.19 -16.96 -31.27
C ASP A 282 -18.23 -15.41 -31.23
N TYR A 283 -17.51 -14.80 -30.28
CA TYR A 283 -17.39 -13.35 -30.21
C TYR A 283 -16.64 -12.75 -31.42
N VAL A 284 -15.56 -13.38 -31.88
CA VAL A 284 -14.82 -12.94 -33.08
C VAL A 284 -15.67 -13.10 -34.34
N GLU A 285 -16.40 -14.21 -34.47
CA GLU A 285 -17.34 -14.40 -35.59
C GLU A 285 -18.44 -13.35 -35.60
N SER A 286 -19.01 -13.02 -34.44
CA SER A 286 -20.04 -11.96 -34.34
C SER A 286 -19.51 -10.60 -34.77
N LEU A 287 -18.23 -10.29 -34.51
CA LEU A 287 -17.61 -9.04 -34.95
C LEU A 287 -17.38 -9.03 -36.47
N ASN A 288 -17.00 -10.16 -37.06
CA ASN A 288 -16.81 -10.29 -38.50
C ASN A 288 -18.13 -10.25 -39.27
N ALA A 289 -19.23 -10.75 -38.68
CA ALA A 289 -20.57 -10.68 -39.27
C ALA A 289 -21.22 -9.29 -39.18
N LEU A 290 -20.70 -8.42 -38.30
CA LEU A 290 -21.14 -7.03 -38.12
C LEU A 290 -20.26 -6.02 -38.88
N ALA A 291 -19.17 -6.48 -39.51
CA ALA A 291 -18.24 -5.69 -40.30
C ALA A 291 -18.62 -5.76 -41.79
#